data_AF-F0GE54-F1
#
_entry.id   AF-F0GE54-F1
#
_cell.length_a   1.000
_cell.length_b   1.000
_cell.length_c   1.000
_cell.angle_alpha   90.00
_cell.angle_beta   90.00
_cell.angle_gamma   90.00
#
_symmetry.space_group_name_H-M   'P 1'
#
loop_
_entity.id
_entity.type
_entity.pdbx_description
1 polymer ?
#
loop_
_entity_poly.entity_id
_entity_poly.type
_entity_poly.pdbx_seq_one_letter_code
_entity_poly.pdbx_strand_id
1 'polypeptide(L)'
;MAAAPWHDGHLDAQKNGKGTYVGYWAVEAAAVAFLLQLDDSSFRDHLLYPKDLADFARSFDPSWESAPAFQGGAATTVRTGQTCPETGIWKAQGHNVPGVMVQQGERMPEVFAPDRSGAYRSQPALWEFERKA
;
A
#
# COMPACT_ATOMS: atom_id res chain seq x y z
N MET A 1 -8.82 4.94 38.88
CA MET A 1 -7.97 4.75 37.68
C MET A 1 -8.76 5.25 36.49
N ALA A 2 -8.18 6.11 35.65
CA ALA A 2 -8.85 6.51 34.40
C ALA A 2 -8.98 5.26 33.51
N ALA A 3 -10.17 5.03 32.95
CA ALA A 3 -10.37 3.94 31.99
C ALA A 3 -9.45 4.17 30.79
N ALA A 4 -8.76 3.12 30.35
CA ALA A 4 -7.96 3.18 29.15
C ALA A 4 -8.90 3.30 27.93
N PRO A 5 -8.85 4.39 27.13
CA PRO A 5 -9.82 4.63 26.05
C PRO A 5 -9.80 3.57 24.93
N TRP A 6 -8.71 2.81 24.82
CA TRP A 6 -8.56 1.69 23.89
C TRP A 6 -9.20 0.39 24.39
N HIS A 7 -9.37 0.24 25.71
CA HIS A 7 -9.92 -0.96 26.30
C HIS A 7 -11.39 -1.10 25.93
N ASP A 8 -11.76 -2.24 25.37
CA ASP A 8 -13.08 -2.56 24.83
C ASP A 8 -13.60 -1.60 23.76
N GLY A 9 -12.73 -0.77 23.18
CA GLY A 9 -13.07 0.12 22.07
C GLY A 9 -13.62 -0.64 20.85
N HIS A 10 -13.22 -1.91 20.69
CA HIS A 10 -13.72 -2.80 19.65
C HIS A 10 -15.22 -3.13 19.80
N LEU A 11 -15.78 -3.08 21.01
CA LEU A 11 -17.21 -3.32 21.23
C LEU A 11 -18.07 -2.20 20.62
N ASP A 12 -17.53 -0.98 20.50
CA ASP A 12 -18.22 0.12 19.82
C ASP A 12 -18.25 -0.07 18.30
N ALA A 13 -17.31 -0.83 17.73
CA ALA A 13 -17.32 -1.19 16.32
C ALA A 13 -18.52 -2.09 16.02
N GLN A 14 -18.82 -3.04 16.91
CA GLN A 14 -19.98 -3.91 16.77
C GLN A 14 -21.31 -3.17 16.95
N LYS A 15 -21.36 -2.18 17.85
CA LYS A 15 -22.60 -1.44 18.17
C LYS A 15 -22.91 -0.33 17.18
N ASN A 16 -21.90 0.47 16.83
CA ASN A 16 -22.07 1.73 16.10
C ASN A 16 -21.21 1.83 14.83
N GLY A 17 -20.43 0.79 14.51
CA GLY A 17 -19.51 0.81 13.37
C GLY A 17 -18.31 1.74 13.53
N LYS A 18 -18.06 2.27 14.73
CA LYS A 18 -17.09 3.35 14.99
C LYS A 18 -15.99 3.02 16.01
N GLY A 19 -15.91 1.77 16.45
CA GLY A 19 -14.87 1.32 17.37
C GLY A 19 -13.52 1.07 16.72
N THR A 20 -12.48 1.11 17.54
CA THR A 20 -11.09 0.85 17.13
C THR A 20 -10.57 -0.41 17.82
N TYR A 21 -9.92 -1.30 17.06
CA TYR A 21 -9.22 -2.47 17.60
C TYR A 21 -7.73 -2.13 17.70
N VAL A 22 -7.38 -1.26 18.66
CA VAL A 22 -6.02 -0.72 18.81
C VAL A 22 -5.52 -1.03 20.22
N GLY A 23 -4.23 -1.33 20.35
CA GLY A 23 -3.55 -1.46 21.65
C GLY A 23 -3.64 -2.84 22.32
N TYR A 24 -4.39 -3.79 21.75
CA TYR A 24 -4.39 -5.17 22.25
C TYR A 24 -3.18 -5.95 21.76
N TRP A 25 -2.89 -5.92 20.46
CA TRP A 25 -1.78 -6.67 19.88
C TRP A 25 -0.43 -6.04 20.23
N ALA A 26 0.52 -6.88 20.67
CA ALA A 26 1.89 -6.48 20.95
C ALA A 26 2.76 -6.50 19.68
N VAL A 27 2.36 -5.71 18.66
CA VAL A 27 3.03 -5.68 17.35
C VAL A 27 4.46 -5.16 17.47
N GLU A 28 4.67 -4.16 18.32
CA GLU A 28 5.98 -3.56 18.57
C GLU A 28 6.95 -4.58 19.18
N ALA A 29 6.48 -5.42 20.11
CA ALA A 29 7.30 -6.48 20.70
C ALA A 29 7.72 -7.52 19.66
N ALA A 30 6.80 -7.96 18.80
CA ALA A 30 7.12 -8.88 17.71
C ALA A 30 8.08 -8.27 16.68
N ALA A 31 7.91 -6.98 16.35
CA ALA A 31 8.81 -6.27 15.44
C ALA A 31 10.23 -6.18 16.00
N VAL A 32 10.39 -5.86 17.28
CA VAL A 32 11.70 -5.83 17.95
C VAL A 32 12.33 -7.22 17.96
N ALA A 33 11.57 -8.26 18.29
CA ALA A 33 12.08 -9.63 18.27
C ALA A 33 12.54 -10.06 16.87
N PHE A 34 11.78 -9.70 15.83
CA PHE A 34 12.14 -9.97 14.44
C PHE A 34 13.40 -9.20 14.00
N LEU A 35 13.41 -7.87 14.15
CA LEU A 35 14.49 -7.00 13.66
C LEU A 35 15.82 -7.28 14.37
N LEU A 36 15.78 -7.60 15.66
CA LEU A 36 16.96 -7.88 16.48
C LEU A 36 17.31 -9.37 16.55
N GLN A 37 16.58 -10.24 15.82
CA GLN A 37 16.78 -11.69 15.81
C GLN A 37 16.78 -12.32 17.22
N LEU A 38 15.88 -11.84 18.08
CA LEU A 38 15.72 -12.38 19.43
C LEU A 38 14.93 -13.69 19.41
N ASP A 39 15.26 -14.58 20.34
CA ASP A 39 14.39 -15.72 20.66
C ASP A 39 13.13 -15.21 21.37
N ASP A 40 11.99 -15.37 20.72
CA ASP A 40 10.68 -14.97 21.21
C ASP A 40 9.83 -16.17 21.69
N SER A 41 10.44 -17.33 21.89
CA SER A 41 9.78 -18.54 22.40
C SER A 41 8.93 -18.28 23.65
N SER A 42 9.44 -17.47 24.59
CA SER A 42 8.74 -17.09 25.83
C SER A 42 7.49 -16.23 25.62
N PHE A 43 7.34 -15.57 24.47
CA PHE A 43 6.20 -14.70 24.18
C PHE A 43 5.09 -15.41 23.38
N ARG A 44 5.39 -16.55 22.73
CA ARG A 44 4.46 -17.18 21.77
C ARG A 44 3.17 -17.72 22.39
N ASP A 45 3.19 -17.99 23.69
CA ASP A 45 2.01 -18.42 24.47
C ASP A 45 1.12 -17.25 24.89
N HIS A 46 1.57 -16.01 24.73
CA HIS A 46 0.79 -14.84 25.07
C HIS A 46 -0.28 -14.58 24.00
N LEU A 47 -1.55 -14.51 24.41
CA LEU A 47 -2.71 -14.36 23.50
C LEU A 47 -2.56 -13.19 22.51
N LEU A 48 -1.96 -12.11 22.98
CA LEU A 48 -1.83 -10.85 22.26
C LEU A 48 -0.50 -10.72 21.49
N TYR A 49 0.38 -11.72 21.58
CA TYR A 49 1.63 -11.74 20.82
C TYR A 49 1.36 -12.25 19.41
N PRO A 50 1.63 -11.47 18.35
CA PRO A 50 1.31 -11.84 16.99
C PRO A 50 2.35 -12.81 16.39
N LYS A 51 2.45 -14.02 16.96
CA LYS A 51 3.44 -15.04 16.56
C LYS A 51 3.40 -15.37 15.06
N ASP A 52 2.20 -15.53 14.49
CA ASP A 52 2.05 -15.89 13.08
C ASP A 52 2.58 -14.78 12.15
N LEU A 53 2.45 -13.51 12.55
CA LEU A 53 3.01 -12.38 11.81
C LEU A 53 4.53 -12.35 11.89
N ALA A 54 5.09 -12.67 13.06
CA ALA A 54 6.54 -12.79 13.23
C ALA A 54 7.12 -13.93 12.37
N ASP A 55 6.43 -15.08 12.30
CA ASP A 55 6.86 -16.22 11.48
C ASP A 55 6.71 -15.94 9.98
N PHE A 56 5.64 -15.25 9.59
CA PHE A 56 5.50 -14.73 8.23
C PHE A 56 6.70 -13.86 7.85
N ALA A 57 7.06 -12.88 8.68
CA ALA A 57 8.18 -11.99 8.40
C ALA A 57 9.53 -12.72 8.25
N ARG A 58 9.75 -13.82 8.98
CA ARG A 58 10.97 -14.65 8.87
C ARG A 58 11.01 -15.54 7.64
N SER A 59 9.86 -16.01 7.19
CA SER A 59 9.72 -16.85 5.99
C SER A 59 9.54 -16.05 4.71
N PHE A 60 9.35 -14.75 4.84
CA PHE A 60 9.19 -13.83 3.73
C PHE A 60 10.50 -13.70 2.95
N ASP A 61 10.49 -14.19 1.71
CA ASP A 61 11.55 -13.95 0.76
C ASP A 61 11.22 -12.70 -0.06
N PRO A 62 11.95 -11.58 0.09
CA PRO A 62 11.70 -10.33 -0.65
C PRO A 62 11.83 -10.47 -2.17
N SER A 63 12.35 -11.60 -2.68
CA SER A 63 12.32 -11.90 -4.12
C SER A 63 10.91 -11.99 -4.70
N TRP A 64 9.88 -12.25 -3.88
CA TRP A 64 8.48 -12.21 -4.32
C TRP A 64 8.00 -10.80 -4.69
N GLU A 65 8.62 -9.72 -4.19
CA GLU A 65 8.38 -8.35 -4.64
C GLU A 65 9.03 -8.05 -5.99
N SER A 66 9.98 -8.89 -6.42
CA SER A 66 10.51 -8.87 -7.79
C SER A 66 9.61 -9.63 -8.77
N ALA A 67 8.54 -10.28 -8.30
CA ALA A 67 7.45 -10.67 -9.19
C ALA A 67 6.76 -9.39 -9.67
N PRO A 68 6.64 -9.18 -10.99
CA PRO A 68 6.00 -7.97 -11.51
C PRO A 68 4.60 -7.86 -10.89
N ALA A 69 4.34 -6.72 -10.26
CA ALA A 69 3.02 -6.36 -9.75
C ALA A 69 1.97 -6.72 -10.81
N PHE A 70 1.12 -7.69 -10.48
CA PHE A 70 -0.09 -8.03 -11.23
C PHE A 70 0.11 -8.22 -12.75
N GLN A 71 0.56 -9.41 -13.18
CA GLN A 71 0.27 -9.88 -14.54
C GLN A 71 -1.16 -10.43 -14.63
N GLY A 72 -2.14 -9.55 -14.43
CA GLY A 72 -3.47 -9.71 -15.01
C GLY A 72 -3.45 -9.10 -16.40
N GLY A 73 -3.69 -9.92 -17.43
CA GLY A 73 -3.47 -9.55 -18.82
C GLY A 73 -4.18 -8.26 -19.28
N ALA A 74 -3.54 -7.64 -20.28
CA ALA A 74 -4.07 -6.60 -21.17
C ALA A 74 -4.22 -5.17 -20.60
N ALA A 75 -3.10 -4.56 -20.25
CA ALA A 75 -2.67 -3.22 -20.71
C ALA A 75 -1.32 -2.90 -20.08
N THR A 76 -0.35 -2.40 -20.87
CA THR A 76 0.90 -1.90 -20.30
C THR A 76 0.55 -0.70 -19.43
N THR A 77 0.59 -0.88 -18.11
CA THR A 77 0.31 0.19 -17.15
C THR A 77 1.59 0.62 -16.44
N VAL A 78 1.80 1.93 -16.32
CA VAL A 78 3.02 2.54 -15.79
C VAL A 78 2.63 3.60 -14.78
N ARG A 79 3.31 3.67 -13.63
CA ARG A 79 3.00 4.71 -12.62
C ARG A 79 3.67 6.04 -12.96
N THR A 80 3.07 7.15 -12.52
CA THR A 80 3.72 8.47 -12.50
C THR A 80 5.15 8.38 -11.94
N GLY A 81 6.10 9.00 -12.62
CA GLY A 81 7.51 9.02 -12.25
C GLY A 81 8.34 7.82 -12.71
N GLN A 82 7.73 6.70 -13.13
CA GLN A 82 8.44 5.57 -13.74
C GLN A 82 8.82 5.88 -15.19
N THR A 83 9.85 5.20 -15.70
CA THR A 83 10.27 5.30 -17.11
C THR A 83 9.26 4.64 -18.03
N CYS A 84 8.89 5.35 -19.08
CA CYS A 84 7.98 4.88 -20.11
C CYS A 84 8.61 3.69 -20.87
N PRO A 85 7.93 2.54 -20.94
CA PRO A 85 8.45 1.34 -21.59
C PRO A 85 8.28 1.39 -23.12
N GLU A 86 7.30 2.13 -23.64
CA GLU A 86 6.98 2.19 -25.06
C GLU A 86 6.49 3.60 -25.47
N THR A 87 7.02 4.12 -26.58
CA THR A 87 6.58 5.41 -27.13
C THR A 87 5.13 5.33 -27.61
N GLY A 88 4.28 6.22 -27.11
CA GLY A 88 2.90 6.32 -27.56
C GLY A 88 2.07 7.31 -26.75
N ILE A 89 0.75 7.24 -26.93
CA ILE A 89 -0.23 8.01 -26.16
C ILE A 89 -0.64 7.20 -24.94
N TRP A 90 -0.52 7.83 -23.78
CA TRP A 90 -0.79 7.26 -22.47
C TRP A 90 -1.95 8.02 -21.81
N LYS A 91 -2.90 7.29 -21.22
CA LYS A 91 -4.08 7.85 -20.56
C LYS A 91 -4.01 7.60 -19.06
N ALA A 92 -4.23 8.63 -18.27
CA ALA A 92 -4.27 8.49 -16.81
C ALA A 92 -5.59 7.85 -16.36
N GLN A 93 -5.50 6.68 -15.73
CA GLN A 93 -6.67 5.95 -15.24
C GLN A 93 -7.32 6.70 -14.07
N GLY A 94 -8.64 6.88 -14.13
CA GLY A 94 -9.41 7.54 -13.07
C GLY A 94 -9.30 9.07 -13.05
N HIS A 95 -8.54 9.68 -13.97
CA HIS A 95 -8.43 11.13 -14.11
C HIS A 95 -9.05 11.58 -15.43
N ASN A 96 -9.80 12.69 -15.39
CA ASN A 96 -10.37 13.32 -16.59
C ASN A 96 -9.35 14.29 -17.22
N VAL A 97 -8.18 13.76 -17.61
CA VAL A 97 -7.13 14.50 -18.32
C VAL A 97 -6.92 13.92 -19.72
N PRO A 98 -6.59 14.75 -20.72
CA PRO A 98 -6.27 14.26 -22.05
C PRO A 98 -5.04 13.33 -22.01
N GLY A 99 -5.03 12.34 -22.92
CA GLY A 99 -3.89 11.45 -23.07
C GLY A 99 -2.62 12.22 -23.46
N VAL A 100 -1.49 11.79 -22.91
CA VAL A 100 -0.19 12.44 -23.10
C VAL A 100 0.71 11.56 -23.95
N MET A 101 1.40 12.16 -24.91
CA MET A 101 2.43 11.47 -25.67
C MET A 101 3.71 11.40 -24.86
N VAL A 102 4.22 10.19 -24.61
CA VAL A 102 5.44 9.96 -23.84
C VAL A 102 6.36 9.05 -24.63
N GLN A 103 7.63 9.42 -24.76
CA GLN A 103 8.62 8.60 -25.47
C GLN A 103 9.20 7.53 -24.55
N GLN A 104 9.63 6.40 -25.13
CA GLN A 104 10.34 5.34 -24.43
C GLN A 104 11.57 5.93 -23.72
N GLY A 105 11.69 5.64 -22.42
CA GLY A 105 12.77 6.13 -21.56
C GLY A 105 12.47 7.47 -20.85
N GLU A 106 11.44 8.22 -21.25
CA GLU A 106 11.02 9.42 -20.53
C GLU A 106 10.25 9.07 -19.24
N ARG A 107 10.26 9.97 -18.25
CA ARG A 107 9.48 9.76 -17.02
C ARG A 107 8.01 10.07 -17.26
N MET A 108 7.14 9.20 -16.75
CA MET A 108 5.69 9.43 -16.78
C MET A 108 5.32 10.71 -16.04
N PRO A 109 4.54 11.61 -16.66
CA PRO A 109 4.23 12.90 -16.08
C PRO A 109 3.29 12.79 -14.87
N GLU A 110 3.31 13.84 -14.04
CA GLU A 110 2.32 14.02 -12.99
C GLU A 110 0.99 14.45 -13.59
N VAL A 111 -0.11 13.90 -13.06
CA VAL A 111 -1.43 14.32 -13.48
C VAL A 111 -1.86 15.48 -12.61
N PHE A 112 -2.18 16.61 -13.23
CA PHE A 112 -2.85 17.68 -12.53
C PHE A 112 -4.36 17.49 -12.65
N ALA A 113 -5.04 17.31 -11.52
CA ALA A 113 -6.48 17.12 -11.45
C ALA A 113 -7.05 17.82 -10.22
N PRO A 114 -8.32 18.24 -10.24
CA PRO A 114 -8.98 18.76 -9.04
C PRO A 114 -9.09 17.64 -8.00
N ASP A 115 -8.66 17.92 -6.76
CA ASP A 115 -8.87 17.05 -5.62
C ASP A 115 -10.33 17.09 -5.12
N ARG A 116 -10.65 16.34 -4.06
CA ARG A 116 -12.01 16.33 -3.45
C ARG A 116 -12.46 17.71 -2.94
N SER A 117 -11.54 18.66 -2.75
CA SER A 117 -11.83 20.05 -2.37
C SER A 117 -11.97 20.99 -3.57
N GLY A 118 -11.80 20.47 -4.80
CA GLY A 118 -11.81 21.24 -6.05
C GLY A 118 -10.49 21.96 -6.34
N ALA A 119 -9.46 21.80 -5.50
CA ALA A 119 -8.15 22.40 -5.71
C ALA A 119 -7.35 21.59 -6.73
N TYR A 120 -6.80 22.27 -7.74
CA TYR A 120 -5.96 21.62 -8.75
C TYR A 120 -4.58 21.33 -8.18
N ARG A 121 -4.22 20.05 -8.07
CA ARG A 121 -2.93 19.59 -7.51
C ARG A 121 -2.33 18.48 -8.37
N SER A 122 -1.02 18.29 -8.29
CA SER A 122 -0.39 17.09 -8.84
C SER A 122 -0.84 15.88 -8.04
N GLN A 123 -1.24 14.83 -8.75
CA GLN A 123 -1.68 13.57 -8.19
C GLN A 123 -0.92 12.42 -8.86
N PRO A 124 -0.52 11.40 -8.08
CA PRO A 124 0.04 10.19 -8.66
C PRO A 124 -1.06 9.44 -9.43
N ALA A 125 -0.76 9.05 -10.67
CA ALA A 125 -1.69 8.32 -11.52
C ALA A 125 -1.07 7.03 -12.04
N LEU A 126 -1.96 6.11 -12.43
CA LEU A 126 -1.61 4.97 -13.27
C LEU A 126 -1.85 5.37 -14.72
N TRP A 127 -0.82 5.28 -15.56
CA TRP A 127 -0.88 5.54 -16.99
C TRP A 127 -1.11 4.23 -17.74
N GLU A 128 -2.12 4.22 -18.59
CA GLU A 128 -2.46 3.09 -19.45
C GLU A 128 -2.07 3.41 -20.90
N PHE A 129 -1.42 2.47 -21.57
CA PHE A 129 -1.05 2.62 -22.98
C PHE A 129 -2.30 2.56 -23.87
N GLU A 130 -2.59 3.64 -24.60
CA GLU A 130 -3.78 3.73 -25.46
C GLU A 130 -3.45 3.36 -26.91
N ARG A 131 -2.42 3.98 -27.50
CA ARG A 131 -2.02 3.73 -28.90
C ARG A 131 -0.60 4.17 -29.20
N LYS A 132 0.01 3.54 -30.21
CA LYS A 132 1.29 3.96 -30.80
C LYS A 132 1.12 5.30 -31.54
N ALA A 133 2.17 6.13 -31.47
CA ALA A 133 2.29 7.37 -32.23
C ALA A 133 2.71 7.08 -33.69
#